data_AF-A0A0C4F668-F1
#
_entry.id   AF-A0A0C4F668-F1
#
_cell.length_a   1.000
_cell.length_b   1.000
_cell.length_c   1.000
_cell.angle_alpha   90.00
_cell.angle_beta   90.00
_cell.angle_gamma   90.00
#
_symmetry.space_group_name_H-M   'P 1'
#
loop_
_entity.id
_entity.type
_entity.pdbx_description
1 polymer ?
#
loop_
_entity_poly.entity_id
_entity_poly.type
_entity_poly.pdbx_seq_one_letter_code
_entity_poly.pdbx_strand_id
1 'polypeptide(L)'
;MPFVLTLPRLGNYGRRHNTLPVAWITSDVILKTQEAPIKCKLFAAQTFCAKITFDLDQLPEPHRLQLRDSLLTALSQDLIISSKIILVQLCLSLANLALQLPEWPTVVTNLIEKFGKDPKTVPVLLEFLTVFPQEIVGNLKIQISYDIIVQAMPSNSNVKWQDIKAPLFLMRTMGAKVDLKEDGVLPMIMDIIPRLPAHPKIQYATILVLCRYTEWTNLHPNGISFQLQYISSGFDQTSRSPSHEIVSGLCPAIAHIIAGLPAPQGAAAMSTICMPPVEGLHNIAARKQAPPSKLEGDLLPDCLKLMGEIWTVISEILEQYGSSIKLSDRICALIRRGLTFYGEACLPLIGSVLEEVTAGFEASGCSSYLWITSKIVAAFPERTDPNFLSAVQLAFERQSNRVFPLLNENNVSLLIVFF
;
A
#
# COMPACT_ATOMS: atom_id res chain seq x y z
N MET A 1 30.25 2.23 -26.83
CA MET A 1 29.70 3.47 -26.24
C MET A 1 28.96 3.12 -24.95
N PRO A 2 29.49 3.43 -23.76
CA PRO A 2 28.75 3.18 -22.53
C PRO A 2 27.74 4.31 -22.31
N PHE A 3 26.48 3.91 -22.11
CA PHE A 3 25.36 4.79 -21.78
C PHE A 3 25.62 5.51 -20.45
N VAL A 4 25.88 6.81 -20.52
CA VAL A 4 25.88 7.70 -19.36
C VAL A 4 24.43 7.97 -18.98
N LEU A 5 23.92 7.24 -17.97
CA LEU A 5 22.61 7.50 -17.39
C LEU A 5 22.71 8.64 -16.36
N THR A 6 21.94 9.70 -16.60
CA THR A 6 21.88 10.91 -15.77
C THR A 6 21.14 10.68 -14.44
N LEU A 7 21.64 11.38 -13.40
CA LEU A 7 21.25 11.32 -11.98
C LEU A 7 19.74 11.32 -11.61
N PRO A 8 18.79 11.91 -12.37
CA PRO A 8 17.38 11.90 -11.99
C PRO A 8 16.68 10.52 -12.10
N ARG A 9 17.22 9.60 -12.91
CA ARG A 9 16.59 8.27 -13.14
C ARG A 9 16.93 7.23 -12.06
N LEU A 10 18.00 7.43 -11.29
CA LEU A 10 18.38 6.57 -10.16
C LEU A 10 17.39 6.66 -8.98
N GLY A 11 16.74 7.81 -8.77
CA GLY A 11 15.81 8.01 -7.65
C GLY A 11 14.48 7.24 -7.76
N ASN A 12 14.06 6.88 -8.97
CA ASN A 12 12.86 6.06 -9.21
C ASN A 12 13.19 4.57 -9.36
N TYR A 13 14.39 4.23 -9.85
CA TYR A 13 14.86 2.85 -9.95
C TYR A 13 15.27 2.28 -8.57
N GLY A 14 15.96 3.06 -7.74
CA GLY A 14 16.32 2.68 -6.37
C GLY A 14 15.10 2.44 -5.48
N ARG A 15 14.03 3.24 -5.65
CA ARG A 15 12.78 3.07 -4.88
C ARG A 15 12.03 1.77 -5.18
N ARG A 16 12.13 1.25 -6.42
CA ARG A 16 11.51 -0.04 -6.82
C ARG A 16 12.37 -1.25 -6.45
N HIS A 17 13.70 -1.12 -6.44
CA HIS A 17 14.58 -2.20 -5.98
C HIS A 17 14.58 -2.36 -4.47
N ASN A 18 14.41 -1.28 -3.71
CA ASN A 18 14.42 -1.31 -2.26
C ASN A 18 13.29 -2.14 -1.63
N THR A 19 12.26 -2.55 -2.37
CA THR A 19 11.17 -3.40 -1.87
C THR A 19 11.32 -4.87 -2.25
N LEU A 20 12.25 -5.23 -3.15
CA LEU A 20 12.44 -6.61 -3.61
C LEU A 20 13.34 -7.43 -2.66
N PRO A 21 13.08 -8.73 -2.43
CA PRO A 21 13.94 -9.58 -1.58
C PRO A 21 15.40 -9.66 -2.06
N VAL A 22 15.64 -9.53 -3.36
CA VAL A 22 16.99 -9.58 -3.96
C VAL A 22 17.92 -8.47 -3.45
N ALA A 23 17.37 -7.34 -2.99
CA ALA A 23 18.14 -6.20 -2.55
C ALA A 23 19.01 -6.49 -1.31
N TRP A 24 18.61 -7.45 -0.46
CA TRP A 24 19.41 -7.92 0.67
C TRP A 24 20.74 -8.52 0.20
N ILE A 25 20.66 -9.47 -0.73
CA ILE A 25 21.82 -10.18 -1.29
C ILE A 25 22.70 -9.21 -2.07
N THR A 26 22.10 -8.38 -2.94
CA THR A 26 22.86 -7.43 -3.76
C THR A 26 23.62 -6.43 -2.89
N SER A 27 23.01 -5.90 -1.83
CA SER A 27 23.67 -4.95 -0.93
C SER A 27 24.81 -5.60 -0.15
N ASP A 28 24.62 -6.84 0.31
CA ASP A 28 25.65 -7.61 1.02
C ASP A 28 26.90 -7.84 0.14
N VAL A 29 26.67 -8.27 -1.12
CA VAL A 29 27.74 -8.45 -2.12
C VAL A 29 28.51 -7.14 -2.34
N ILE A 30 27.80 -6.01 -2.56
CA ILE A 30 28.43 -4.71 -2.79
C ILE A 30 29.30 -4.26 -1.60
N LEU A 31 28.85 -4.48 -0.36
CA LEU A 31 29.63 -4.11 0.83
C LEU A 31 30.88 -4.98 0.98
N LYS A 32 30.79 -6.27 0.67
CA LYS A 32 31.89 -7.24 0.75
C LYS A 32 32.93 -7.06 -0.35
N THR A 33 32.54 -6.58 -1.54
CA THR A 33 33.49 -6.32 -2.63
C THR A 33 34.44 -5.18 -2.26
N GLN A 34 35.74 -5.45 -2.22
CA GLN A 34 36.77 -4.48 -1.81
C GLN A 34 36.94 -3.35 -2.83
N GLU A 35 36.87 -3.68 -4.13
CA GLU A 35 37.03 -2.73 -5.25
C GLU A 35 35.74 -1.96 -5.60
N ALA A 36 34.63 -2.21 -4.89
CA ALA A 36 33.38 -1.55 -5.22
C ALA A 36 33.49 -0.03 -5.00
N PRO A 37 33.01 0.80 -5.96
CA PRO A 37 33.04 2.25 -5.81
C PRO A 37 32.36 2.72 -4.52
N ILE A 38 32.90 3.76 -3.87
CA ILE A 38 32.34 4.36 -2.65
C ILE A 38 30.85 4.68 -2.80
N LYS A 39 30.43 5.17 -3.98
CA LYS A 39 29.02 5.44 -4.29
C LYS A 39 28.14 4.19 -4.26
N CYS A 40 28.64 3.05 -4.71
CA CYS A 40 27.93 1.78 -4.65
C CYS A 40 27.83 1.28 -3.20
N LYS A 41 28.91 1.39 -2.42
CA LYS A 41 28.88 1.03 -0.98
C LYS A 41 27.92 1.91 -0.19
N LEU A 42 27.85 3.21 -0.49
CA LEU A 42 26.86 4.12 0.09
C LEU A 42 25.43 3.71 -0.27
N PHE A 43 25.17 3.39 -1.54
CA PHE A 43 23.87 2.90 -1.98
C PHE A 43 23.47 1.61 -1.24
N ALA A 44 24.40 0.67 -1.09
CA ALA A 44 24.16 -0.57 -0.34
C ALA A 44 23.87 -0.30 1.15
N ALA A 45 24.62 0.59 1.80
CA ALA A 45 24.40 0.97 3.20
C ALA A 45 23.03 1.64 3.41
N GLN A 46 22.64 2.56 2.51
CA GLN A 46 21.31 3.18 2.54
C GLN A 46 20.20 2.15 2.29
N THR A 47 20.43 1.20 1.39
CA THR A 47 19.49 0.12 1.08
C THR A 47 19.28 -0.77 2.30
N PHE A 48 20.35 -1.18 3.00
CA PHE A 48 20.23 -1.93 4.25
C PHE A 48 19.46 -1.16 5.32
N CYS A 49 19.77 0.12 5.51
CA CYS A 49 19.08 0.94 6.51
C CYS A 49 17.56 0.98 6.26
N ALA A 50 17.16 1.18 5.00
CA ALA A 50 15.75 1.14 4.61
C ALA A 50 15.14 -0.25 4.78
N LYS A 51 15.82 -1.30 4.28
CA LYS A 51 15.36 -2.68 4.32
C LYS A 51 15.16 -3.20 5.74
N ILE A 52 16.11 -2.95 6.64
CA ILE A 52 16.01 -3.32 8.07
C ILE A 52 14.90 -2.52 8.75
N THR A 53 14.69 -1.29 8.35
CA THR A 53 13.65 -0.43 8.93
C THR A 53 12.24 -0.85 8.50
N PHE A 54 12.04 -1.29 7.25
CA PHE A 54 10.71 -1.44 6.65
C PHE A 54 10.32 -2.87 6.28
N ASP A 55 11.29 -3.73 5.98
CA ASP A 55 11.09 -5.01 5.29
C ASP A 55 11.83 -6.17 6.02
N LEU A 56 12.13 -6.03 7.32
CA LEU A 56 12.90 -7.04 8.07
C LEU A 56 12.13 -8.37 8.22
N ASP A 57 10.80 -8.31 8.16
CA ASP A 57 9.89 -9.45 8.10
C ASP A 57 10.16 -10.37 6.89
N GLN A 58 10.71 -9.82 5.79
CA GLN A 58 11.14 -10.61 4.63
C GLN A 58 12.31 -11.56 4.94
N LEU A 59 13.04 -11.34 6.04
CA LEU A 59 14.14 -12.18 6.49
C LEU A 59 13.70 -13.09 7.66
N PRO A 60 13.76 -14.42 7.50
CA PRO A 60 13.56 -15.35 8.60
C PRO A 60 14.56 -15.10 9.74
N GLU A 61 14.16 -15.37 10.99
CA GLU A 61 14.98 -15.13 12.19
C GLU A 61 16.44 -15.63 12.11
N PRO A 62 16.74 -16.85 11.61
CA PRO A 62 18.12 -17.32 11.49
C PRO A 62 19.00 -16.42 10.61
N HIS A 63 18.42 -15.81 9.58
CA HIS A 63 19.14 -14.92 8.66
C HIS A 63 19.34 -13.52 9.25
N ARG A 64 18.57 -13.11 10.27
CA ARG A 64 18.74 -11.80 10.95
C ARG A 64 20.03 -11.75 11.76
N LEU A 65 20.42 -12.85 12.40
CA LEU A 65 21.71 -12.97 13.10
C LEU A 65 22.88 -12.95 12.12
N GLN A 66 22.75 -13.62 10.96
CA GLN A 66 23.77 -13.57 9.91
C GLN A 66 23.92 -12.16 9.31
N LEU A 67 22.82 -11.42 9.19
CA LEU A 67 22.83 -10.03 8.77
C LEU A 67 23.57 -9.15 9.79
N ARG A 68 23.30 -9.32 11.10
CA ARG A 68 24.05 -8.63 12.17
C ARG A 68 25.55 -8.85 12.01
N ASP A 69 25.97 -10.11 11.87
CA ASP A 69 27.39 -10.45 11.77
C ASP A 69 28.03 -9.88 10.49
N SER A 70 27.28 -9.84 9.39
CA SER A 70 27.71 -9.22 8.14
C SER A 70 27.89 -7.70 8.27
N LEU A 71 26.94 -7.00 8.92
CA LEU A 71 27.04 -5.56 9.20
C LEU A 71 28.22 -5.25 10.12
N LEU A 72 28.41 -6.04 11.19
CA LEU A 72 29.55 -5.89 12.09
C LEU A 72 30.89 -6.11 11.37
N THR A 73 30.94 -7.05 10.43
CA THR A 73 32.13 -7.30 9.60
C THR A 73 32.39 -6.14 8.64
N ALA A 74 31.34 -5.56 8.04
CA ALA A 74 31.47 -4.38 7.19
C ALA A 74 31.99 -3.17 7.98
N LEU A 75 31.49 -2.93 9.19
CA LEU A 75 31.94 -1.86 10.07
C LEU A 75 33.41 -1.97 10.50
N SER A 76 34.01 -3.16 10.42
CA SER A 76 35.44 -3.37 10.65
C SER A 76 36.35 -2.98 9.47
N GLN A 77 35.80 -2.61 8.30
CA GLN A 77 36.62 -2.27 7.12
C GLN A 77 37.16 -0.83 7.19
N ASP A 78 38.47 -0.65 6.99
CA ASP A 78 39.13 0.67 7.00
C ASP A 78 38.50 1.68 6.03
N LEU A 79 38.04 1.22 4.86
CA LEU A 79 37.34 2.05 3.87
C LEU A 79 36.01 2.62 4.40
N ILE A 80 35.31 1.84 5.23
CA ILE A 80 34.05 2.26 5.84
C ILE A 80 34.33 3.22 6.98
N ILE A 81 35.30 2.92 7.84
CA ILE A 81 35.71 3.76 8.98
C ILE A 81 36.15 5.15 8.50
N SER A 82 36.88 5.22 7.38
CA SER A 82 37.32 6.49 6.79
C SER A 82 36.21 7.28 6.08
N SER A 83 35.06 6.65 5.77
CA SER A 83 33.94 7.30 5.10
C SER A 83 32.79 7.58 6.07
N LYS A 84 32.77 8.77 6.66
CA LYS A 84 31.74 9.18 7.64
C LYS A 84 30.30 8.91 7.18
N ILE A 85 29.99 9.18 5.91
CA ILE A 85 28.62 8.99 5.39
C ILE A 85 28.23 7.50 5.39
N ILE A 86 29.12 6.60 4.96
CA ILE A 86 28.83 5.16 4.93
C ILE A 86 28.78 4.62 6.35
N LEU A 87 29.72 5.05 7.21
CA LEU A 87 29.77 4.66 8.61
C LEU A 87 28.45 4.96 9.33
N VAL A 88 27.97 6.21 9.25
CA VAL A 88 26.68 6.63 9.84
C VAL A 88 25.53 5.74 9.35
N GLN A 89 25.45 5.47 8.04
CA GLN A 89 24.36 4.66 7.47
C GLN A 89 24.39 3.21 7.95
N LEU A 90 25.58 2.61 8.11
CA LEU A 90 25.71 1.26 8.64
C LEU A 90 25.47 1.20 10.16
N CYS A 91 25.88 2.23 10.92
CA CYS A 91 25.54 2.35 12.34
C CYS A 91 24.02 2.50 12.55
N LEU A 92 23.34 3.29 11.71
CA LEU A 92 21.88 3.39 11.69
C LEU A 92 21.22 2.05 11.33
N SER A 93 21.75 1.35 10.32
CA SER A 93 21.28 0.01 9.94
C SER A 93 21.37 -0.98 11.11
N LEU A 94 22.51 -0.98 11.81
CA LEU A 94 22.75 -1.85 12.96
C LEU A 94 21.88 -1.47 14.17
N ALA A 95 21.69 -0.17 14.43
CA ALA A 95 20.81 0.31 15.48
C ALA A 95 19.36 -0.16 15.25
N ASN A 96 18.86 0.00 14.01
CA ASN A 96 17.53 -0.46 13.63
C ASN A 96 17.37 -1.98 13.71
N LEU A 97 18.42 -2.74 13.42
CA LEU A 97 18.41 -4.19 13.57
C LEU A 97 18.37 -4.58 15.04
N ALA A 98 19.20 -3.96 15.87
CA ALA A 98 19.27 -4.22 17.31
C ALA A 98 17.91 -4.02 18.00
N LEU A 99 17.18 -2.96 17.64
CA LEU A 99 15.84 -2.68 18.20
C LEU A 99 14.78 -3.72 17.79
N GLN A 100 14.99 -4.42 16.68
CA GLN A 100 14.07 -5.41 16.14
C GLN A 100 14.58 -6.85 16.32
N LEU A 101 15.63 -7.05 17.12
CA LEU A 101 16.26 -8.36 17.34
C LEU A 101 16.29 -8.67 18.84
N PRO A 102 15.19 -9.17 19.42
CA PRO A 102 15.08 -9.42 20.87
C PRO A 102 16.09 -10.44 21.39
N GLU A 103 16.59 -11.32 20.52
CA GLU A 103 17.65 -12.29 20.84
C GLU A 103 19.04 -11.65 21.09
N TRP A 104 19.19 -10.34 20.85
CA TRP A 104 20.44 -9.62 21.08
C TRP A 104 20.31 -8.54 22.17
N PRO A 105 20.18 -8.91 23.45
CA PRO A 105 19.98 -7.95 24.55
C PRO A 105 21.26 -7.18 24.92
N THR A 106 22.44 -7.71 24.62
CA THR A 106 23.75 -7.16 25.06
C THR A 106 24.46 -6.31 23.99
N VAL A 107 23.69 -5.61 23.15
CA VAL A 107 24.21 -4.88 21.97
C VAL A 107 25.37 -3.96 22.31
N VAL A 108 25.18 -3.05 23.26
CA VAL A 108 26.20 -2.05 23.64
C VAL A 108 27.45 -2.73 24.20
N THR A 109 27.29 -3.71 25.09
CA THR A 109 28.41 -4.47 25.67
C THR A 109 29.23 -5.17 24.58
N ASN A 110 28.57 -5.86 23.64
CA ASN A 110 29.28 -6.56 22.56
C ASN A 110 30.01 -5.59 21.61
N LEU A 111 29.45 -4.40 21.38
CA LEU A 111 30.11 -3.37 20.57
C LEU A 111 31.31 -2.74 21.28
N ILE A 112 31.24 -2.53 22.59
CA ILE A 112 32.38 -2.08 23.40
C ILE A 112 33.50 -3.12 23.34
N GLU A 113 33.16 -4.41 23.51
CA GLU A 113 34.13 -5.50 23.45
C GLU A 113 34.80 -5.62 22.08
N LYS A 114 34.04 -5.42 21.00
CA LYS A 114 34.50 -5.57 19.62
C LYS A 114 35.27 -4.35 19.08
N PHE A 115 34.79 -3.13 19.34
CA PHE A 115 35.31 -1.90 18.74
C PHE A 115 35.95 -0.93 19.74
N GLY A 116 35.84 -1.19 21.05
CA GLY A 116 36.38 -0.31 22.10
C GLY A 116 37.86 -0.54 22.43
N LYS A 117 38.46 -1.65 21.99
CA LYS A 117 39.84 -2.02 22.33
C LYS A 117 40.90 -1.45 21.36
N ASP A 118 40.54 -1.22 20.10
CA ASP A 118 41.43 -0.67 19.08
C ASP A 118 41.04 0.78 18.74
N PRO A 119 41.93 1.77 18.95
CA PRO A 119 41.71 3.17 18.59
C PRO A 119 41.22 3.39 17.15
N LYS A 120 41.58 2.53 16.20
CA LYS A 120 41.10 2.62 14.81
C LYS A 120 39.61 2.36 14.68
N THR A 121 39.06 1.50 15.54
CA THR A 121 37.67 1.08 15.52
C THR A 121 36.77 1.85 16.48
N VAL A 122 37.35 2.59 17.43
CA VAL A 122 36.61 3.46 18.36
C VAL A 122 35.65 4.44 17.66
N PRO A 123 35.97 5.04 16.49
CA PRO A 123 35.01 5.86 15.75
C PRO A 123 33.69 5.14 15.42
N VAL A 124 33.74 3.82 15.15
CA VAL A 124 32.54 3.00 14.91
C VAL A 124 31.67 2.93 16.17
N LEU A 125 32.30 2.67 17.32
CA LEU A 125 31.62 2.59 18.60
C LEU A 125 30.96 3.92 18.97
N LEU A 126 31.69 5.02 18.85
CA LEU A 126 31.18 6.36 19.15
C LEU A 126 30.04 6.76 18.22
N GLU A 127 30.14 6.45 16.92
CA GLU A 127 29.08 6.72 15.97
C GLU A 127 27.83 5.89 16.30
N PHE A 128 27.98 4.60 16.61
CA PHE A 128 26.86 3.77 17.05
C PHE A 128 26.20 4.31 18.32
N LEU A 129 26.98 4.65 19.35
CA LEU A 129 26.48 5.22 20.60
C LEU A 129 25.81 6.59 20.42
N THR A 130 26.12 7.29 19.33
CA THR A 130 25.46 8.56 18.97
C THR A 130 24.10 8.31 18.31
N VAL A 131 24.01 7.37 17.36
CA VAL A 131 22.77 7.12 16.61
C VAL A 131 21.79 6.19 17.33
N PHE A 132 22.27 5.28 18.17
CA PHE A 132 21.43 4.26 18.81
C PHE A 132 20.38 4.86 19.75
N PRO A 133 20.70 5.80 20.67
CA PRO A 133 19.68 6.50 21.46
C PRO A 133 18.67 7.27 20.60
N GLN A 134 19.11 7.84 19.47
CA GLN A 134 18.22 8.57 18.57
C GLN A 134 17.17 7.67 17.90
N GLU A 135 17.52 6.40 17.61
CA GLU A 135 16.56 5.43 17.11
C GLU A 135 15.65 4.86 18.22
N ILE A 136 16.13 4.74 19.47
CA ILE A 136 15.30 4.32 20.61
C ILE A 136 14.21 5.36 20.91
N VAL A 137 14.57 6.65 20.90
CA VAL A 137 13.64 7.75 21.12
C VAL A 137 12.88 8.07 19.83
N GLY A 138 12.43 7.04 19.09
CA GLY A 138 11.88 7.10 17.72
C GLY A 138 10.81 8.17 17.45
N ASN A 139 10.21 8.73 18.51
CA ASN A 139 9.33 9.89 18.49
C ASN A 139 10.02 11.19 18.01
N LEU A 140 11.36 11.29 18.06
CA LEU A 140 12.07 12.49 17.59
C LEU A 140 11.86 12.75 16.09
N LYS A 141 11.72 11.72 15.25
CA LYS A 141 11.56 11.93 13.79
C LYS A 141 10.17 12.45 13.44
N ILE A 142 9.13 12.00 14.15
CA ILE A 142 7.78 12.56 14.02
C ILE A 142 7.71 13.96 14.66
N GLN A 143 8.41 14.19 15.77
CA GLN A 143 8.55 15.50 16.42
C GLN A 143 9.23 16.52 15.50
N ILE A 144 10.38 16.18 14.89
CA ILE A 144 11.08 17.04 13.94
C ILE A 144 10.17 17.38 12.76
N SER A 145 9.41 16.41 12.26
CA SER A 145 8.48 16.65 11.17
C SER A 145 7.35 17.60 11.57
N TYR A 146 6.79 17.42 12.77
CA TYR A 146 5.81 18.33 13.36
C TYR A 146 6.39 19.74 13.51
N ASP A 147 7.58 19.89 14.10
CA ASP A 147 8.24 21.17 14.32
C ASP A 147 8.49 21.92 13.00
N ILE A 148 8.91 21.23 11.93
CA ILE A 148 9.10 21.82 10.59
C ILE A 148 7.76 22.34 10.04
N ILE A 149 6.68 21.57 10.17
CA ILE A 149 5.35 21.99 9.72
C ILE A 149 4.90 23.23 10.49
N VAL A 150 5.03 23.21 11.82
CA VAL A 150 4.65 24.32 12.69
C VAL A 150 5.46 25.57 12.36
N GLN A 151 6.75 25.47 12.06
CA GLN A 151 7.58 26.62 11.67
C GLN A 151 7.21 27.18 10.28
N ALA A 152 6.75 26.32 9.37
CA ALA A 152 6.34 26.71 8.03
C ALA A 152 4.99 27.47 7.99
N MET A 153 4.10 27.26 8.97
CA MET A 153 2.76 27.88 8.98
C MET A 153 2.70 29.38 9.37
N PRO A 154 3.44 29.90 10.38
CA PRO A 154 3.31 31.28 10.85
C PRO A 154 4.08 32.33 10.04
N SER A 155 4.72 31.98 8.92
CA SER A 155 5.58 32.90 8.17
C SER A 155 4.90 33.41 6.88
N ASN A 156 4.27 34.60 6.96
CA ASN A 156 3.92 35.53 5.88
C ASN A 156 3.77 34.96 4.45
N SER A 157 2.51 34.67 4.08
CA SER A 157 1.91 34.70 2.72
C SER A 157 2.58 33.98 1.54
N ASN A 158 3.67 33.21 1.71
CA ASN A 158 4.29 32.48 0.60
C ASN A 158 4.89 31.12 1.00
N VAL A 159 4.14 30.37 1.81
CA VAL A 159 4.52 29.01 2.21
C VAL A 159 4.57 28.11 0.97
N LYS A 160 5.75 27.61 0.63
CA LYS A 160 5.90 26.67 -0.47
C LYS A 160 5.30 25.34 -0.03
N TRP A 161 4.43 24.76 -0.85
CA TRP A 161 3.80 23.49 -0.52
C TRP A 161 4.81 22.34 -0.30
N GLN A 162 6.02 22.46 -0.87
CA GLN A 162 7.12 21.52 -0.66
C GLN A 162 7.57 21.47 0.80
N ASP A 163 7.58 22.61 1.49
CA ASP A 163 8.07 22.76 2.86
C ASP A 163 7.15 22.05 3.87
N ILE A 164 5.87 21.85 3.50
CA ILE A 164 4.90 21.06 4.26
C ILE A 164 4.84 19.62 3.75
N LYS A 165 4.91 19.38 2.45
CA LYS A 165 4.82 18.02 1.90
C LYS A 165 6.00 17.14 2.30
N ALA A 166 7.22 17.69 2.32
CA ALA A 166 8.41 16.94 2.68
C ALA A 166 8.34 16.35 4.11
N PRO A 167 8.02 17.12 5.16
CA PRO A 167 7.86 16.57 6.51
C PRO A 167 6.68 15.59 6.61
N LEU A 168 5.54 15.83 5.93
CA LEU A 168 4.45 14.85 5.86
C LEU A 168 4.91 13.51 5.26
N PHE A 169 5.76 13.54 4.23
CA PHE A 169 6.31 12.32 3.65
C PHE A 169 7.23 11.58 4.64
N LEU A 170 8.07 12.32 5.39
CA LEU A 170 8.94 11.77 6.43
C LEU A 170 8.10 11.09 7.53
N MET A 171 7.04 11.75 8.00
CA MET A 171 6.09 11.18 8.97
C MET A 171 5.49 9.88 8.47
N ARG A 172 5.00 9.87 7.22
CA ARG A 172 4.47 8.65 6.62
C ARG A 172 5.48 7.51 6.63
N THR A 173 6.75 7.79 6.32
CA THR A 173 7.78 6.75 6.41
C THR A 173 7.99 6.28 7.85
N MET A 174 7.85 7.15 8.84
CA MET A 174 8.02 6.77 10.25
C MET A 174 6.88 5.94 10.83
N GLY A 175 5.69 5.91 10.23
CA GLY A 175 4.53 5.26 10.85
C GLY A 175 4.65 3.76 11.13
N ALA A 176 5.66 3.04 10.60
CA ALA A 176 5.96 1.66 11.01
C ALA A 176 6.65 1.55 12.38
N LYS A 177 7.29 2.63 12.81
CA LYS A 177 8.20 2.69 13.97
C LYS A 177 7.58 3.41 15.16
N VAL A 178 6.40 3.99 14.99
CA VAL A 178 5.72 4.71 16.07
C VAL A 178 4.93 3.71 16.90
N ASP A 179 5.07 3.79 18.22
CA ASP A 179 4.29 2.97 19.14
C ASP A 179 2.79 3.27 18.93
N LEU A 180 1.97 2.22 18.93
CA LEU A 180 0.52 2.35 18.82
C LEU A 180 -0.09 3.12 20.02
N LYS A 181 0.63 3.20 21.14
CA LYS A 181 0.26 3.95 22.35
C LYS A 181 0.96 5.32 22.46
N GLU A 182 1.52 5.84 21.38
CA GLU A 182 2.19 7.13 21.40
C GLU A 182 1.17 8.27 21.60
N ASP A 183 1.20 8.90 22.78
CA ASP A 183 0.24 9.95 23.19
C ASP A 183 0.85 11.36 23.22
N GLY A 184 2.08 11.54 22.74
CA GLY A 184 2.78 12.83 22.75
C GLY A 184 2.55 13.61 21.46
N VAL A 185 3.23 13.21 20.39
CA VAL A 185 3.35 14.01 19.16
C VAL A 185 2.23 13.72 18.18
N LEU A 186 1.79 12.46 18.07
CA LEU A 186 0.73 12.06 17.14
C LEU A 186 -0.58 12.79 17.38
N PRO A 187 -1.08 12.98 18.62
CA PRO A 187 -2.24 13.82 18.85
C PRO A 187 -2.07 15.25 18.32
N MET A 188 -0.90 15.86 18.54
CA MET A 188 -0.59 17.22 18.05
C MET A 188 -0.56 17.28 16.52
N ILE A 189 -0.07 16.23 15.88
CA ILE A 189 -0.10 16.06 14.43
C ILE A 189 -1.56 15.95 13.94
N MET A 190 -2.39 15.16 14.60
CA MET A 190 -3.79 15.00 14.20
C MET A 190 -4.54 16.34 14.29
N ASP A 191 -4.22 17.17 15.29
CA ASP A 191 -4.79 18.50 15.47
C ASP A 191 -4.32 19.54 14.43
N ILE A 192 -3.12 19.40 13.88
CA ILE A 192 -2.58 20.34 12.88
C ILE A 192 -3.10 20.06 11.47
N ILE A 193 -3.46 18.81 11.16
CA ILE A 193 -3.90 18.37 9.83
C ILE A 193 -5.03 19.24 9.25
N PRO A 194 -6.11 19.54 10.00
CA PRO A 194 -7.18 20.40 9.50
C PRO A 194 -6.76 21.84 9.20
N ARG A 195 -5.63 22.30 9.78
CA ARG A 195 -5.11 23.67 9.66
C ARG A 195 -4.10 23.83 8.51
N LEU A 196 -3.73 22.72 7.85
CA LEU A 196 -2.78 22.75 6.75
C LEU A 196 -3.33 23.56 5.56
N PRO A 197 -2.46 24.25 4.79
CA PRO A 197 -2.88 25.00 3.62
C PRO A 197 -3.61 24.12 2.59
N ALA A 198 -4.69 24.65 2.03
CA ALA A 198 -5.45 24.01 0.97
C ALA A 198 -4.60 23.91 -0.31
N HIS A 199 -3.92 22.79 -0.50
CA HIS A 199 -3.13 22.51 -1.69
C HIS A 199 -3.20 21.00 -2.05
N PRO A 200 -3.49 20.62 -3.30
CA PRO A 200 -3.71 19.23 -3.69
C PRO A 200 -2.56 18.27 -3.32
N LYS A 201 -1.30 18.73 -3.45
CA LYS A 201 -0.13 17.90 -3.09
C LYS A 201 0.07 17.74 -1.57
N ILE A 202 -0.40 18.69 -0.77
CA ILE A 202 -0.38 18.61 0.70
C ILE A 202 -1.51 17.70 1.14
N GLN A 203 -2.72 17.90 0.62
CA GLN A 203 -3.88 17.06 0.91
C GLN A 203 -3.59 15.58 0.58
N TYR A 204 -3.00 15.30 -0.58
CA TYR A 204 -2.57 13.95 -0.94
C TYR A 204 -1.56 13.35 0.05
N ALA A 205 -0.51 14.10 0.40
CA ALA A 205 0.49 13.61 1.36
C ALA A 205 -0.12 13.38 2.75
N THR A 206 -1.04 14.24 3.16
CA THR A 206 -1.76 14.16 4.44
C THR A 206 -2.66 12.93 4.48
N ILE A 207 -3.42 12.65 3.42
CA ILE A 207 -4.24 11.43 3.34
C ILE A 207 -3.36 10.19 3.48
N LEU A 208 -2.21 10.15 2.80
CA LEU A 208 -1.28 9.03 2.93
C LEU A 208 -0.69 8.88 4.35
N VAL A 209 -0.50 9.99 5.08
CA VAL A 209 -0.11 9.96 6.51
C VAL A 209 -1.25 9.34 7.32
N LEU A 210 -2.48 9.85 7.20
CA LEU A 210 -3.65 9.29 7.90
C LEU A 210 -3.80 7.79 7.66
N CYS A 211 -3.59 7.34 6.42
CA CYS A 211 -3.66 5.91 6.09
C CYS A 211 -2.58 5.07 6.79
N ARG A 212 -1.38 5.63 6.97
CA ARG A 212 -0.29 4.90 7.62
C ARG A 212 -0.54 4.74 9.12
N TYR A 213 -1.18 5.71 9.76
CA TYR A 213 -1.42 5.72 11.19
C TYR A 213 -2.77 5.08 11.60
N THR A 214 -3.40 4.30 10.71
CA THR A 214 -4.68 3.62 10.99
C THR A 214 -4.64 2.80 12.27
N GLU A 215 -3.59 2.02 12.49
CA GLU A 215 -3.47 1.15 13.68
C GLU A 215 -3.42 1.96 14.98
N TRP A 216 -2.80 3.14 14.94
CA TRP A 216 -2.83 4.08 16.05
C TRP A 216 -4.21 4.73 16.20
N THR A 217 -4.84 5.15 15.09
CA THR A 217 -6.21 5.72 15.10
C THR A 217 -7.23 4.75 15.70
N ASN A 218 -7.07 3.44 15.49
CA ASN A 218 -7.94 2.41 16.09
C ASN A 218 -7.94 2.44 17.62
N LEU A 219 -6.84 2.85 18.24
CA LEU A 219 -6.72 3.02 19.69
C LEU A 219 -7.16 4.43 20.15
N HIS A 220 -7.33 5.37 19.22
CA HIS A 220 -7.66 6.78 19.46
C HIS A 220 -8.86 7.25 18.62
N PRO A 221 -10.09 6.75 18.91
CA PRO A 221 -11.24 6.90 18.03
C PRO A 221 -11.75 8.33 17.87
N ASN A 222 -11.36 9.25 18.77
CA ASN A 222 -11.79 10.65 18.75
C ASN A 222 -11.44 11.37 17.43
N GLY A 223 -10.40 10.92 16.71
CA GLY A 223 -9.97 11.50 15.44
C GLY A 223 -10.70 10.99 14.20
N ILE A 224 -11.45 9.89 14.28
CA ILE A 224 -11.94 9.18 13.09
C ILE A 224 -12.87 10.05 12.23
N SER A 225 -13.78 10.77 12.86
CA SER A 225 -14.77 11.60 12.16
C SER A 225 -14.10 12.67 11.28
N PHE A 226 -13.09 13.39 11.79
CA PHE A 226 -12.40 14.39 10.98
C PHE A 226 -11.52 13.75 9.91
N GLN A 227 -10.87 12.61 10.22
CA GLN A 227 -10.02 11.91 9.26
C GLN A 227 -10.84 11.47 8.04
N LEU A 228 -12.03 10.91 8.26
CA LEU A 228 -12.94 10.51 7.19
C LEU A 228 -13.44 11.70 6.38
N GLN A 229 -13.81 12.81 7.03
CA GLN A 229 -14.21 14.05 6.35
C GLN A 229 -13.06 14.61 5.49
N TYR A 230 -11.84 14.63 6.03
CA TYR A 230 -10.66 15.11 5.32
C TYR A 230 -10.33 14.24 4.10
N ILE A 231 -10.37 12.92 4.26
CA ILE A 231 -10.17 11.96 3.17
C ILE A 231 -11.25 12.13 2.09
N SER A 232 -12.52 12.24 2.49
CA SER A 232 -13.66 12.44 1.58
C SER A 232 -13.51 13.72 0.76
N SER A 233 -13.11 14.82 1.40
CA SER A 233 -12.83 16.10 0.71
C SER A 233 -11.70 16.01 -0.33
N GLY A 234 -10.82 15.01 -0.22
CA GLY A 234 -9.78 14.72 -1.20
C GLY A 234 -10.32 14.22 -2.53
N PHE A 235 -11.52 13.60 -2.54
CA PHE A 235 -12.19 13.17 -3.75
C PHE A 235 -12.90 14.32 -4.46
N ASP A 236 -13.57 15.21 -3.70
CA ASP A 236 -14.34 16.33 -4.26
C ASP A 236 -13.47 17.34 -5.04
N GLN A 237 -12.27 17.63 -4.52
CA GLN A 237 -11.33 18.54 -5.16
C GLN A 237 -10.73 18.00 -6.47
N THR A 238 -10.96 16.71 -6.78
CA THR A 238 -10.52 16.07 -8.01
C THR A 238 -11.62 15.88 -9.06
N SER A 239 -12.76 16.56 -8.90
CA SER A 239 -13.93 16.55 -9.81
C SER A 239 -13.64 16.82 -11.31
N ARG A 240 -12.43 17.26 -11.68
CA ARG A 240 -11.90 17.16 -13.05
C ARG A 240 -10.78 16.12 -13.12
N SER A 241 -11.17 14.85 -13.27
CA SER A 241 -10.27 13.73 -13.55
C SER A 241 -9.12 13.62 -12.55
N PRO A 242 -9.31 12.98 -11.37
CA PRO A 242 -8.19 12.70 -10.48
C PRO A 242 -7.09 12.01 -11.29
N SER A 243 -5.85 12.48 -11.18
CA SER A 243 -4.76 11.84 -11.90
C SER A 243 -4.74 10.36 -11.54
N HIS A 244 -4.47 9.48 -12.52
CA HIS A 244 -4.47 8.03 -12.32
C HIS A 244 -3.58 7.61 -11.12
N GLU A 245 -2.50 8.36 -10.86
CA GLU A 245 -1.63 8.19 -9.69
C GLU A 245 -2.38 8.39 -8.36
N ILE A 246 -3.23 9.41 -8.25
CA ILE A 246 -4.00 9.71 -7.04
C ILE A 246 -4.99 8.57 -6.76
N VAL A 247 -5.83 8.19 -7.73
CA VAL A 247 -6.79 7.06 -7.53
C VAL A 247 -6.06 5.76 -7.22
N SER A 248 -4.95 5.47 -7.91
CA SER A 248 -4.18 4.24 -7.69
C SER A 248 -3.50 4.15 -6.33
N GLY A 249 -3.22 5.29 -5.68
CA GLY A 249 -2.57 5.36 -4.37
C GLY A 249 -3.54 5.58 -3.20
N LEU A 250 -4.61 6.34 -3.41
CA LEU A 250 -5.58 6.70 -2.38
C LEU A 250 -6.51 5.52 -2.04
N CYS A 251 -7.03 4.83 -3.06
CA CYS A 251 -8.03 3.77 -2.84
C CYS A 251 -7.49 2.58 -2.01
N PRO A 252 -6.28 2.04 -2.25
CA PRO A 252 -5.72 0.99 -1.39
C PRO A 252 -5.47 1.47 0.04
N ALA A 253 -5.06 2.72 0.20
CA ALA A 253 -4.73 3.30 1.49
C ALA A 253 -6.00 3.53 2.34
N ILE A 254 -7.08 3.97 1.70
CA ILE A 254 -8.40 4.08 2.30
C ILE A 254 -8.99 2.71 2.64
N ALA A 255 -8.87 1.73 1.75
CA ALA A 255 -9.31 0.38 2.04
C ALA A 255 -8.59 -0.20 3.28
N HIS A 256 -7.30 0.11 3.44
CA HIS A 256 -6.54 -0.26 4.63
C HIS A 256 -7.01 0.49 5.89
N ILE A 257 -7.42 1.76 5.78
CA ILE A 257 -8.04 2.49 6.91
C ILE A 257 -9.34 1.78 7.32
N ILE A 258 -10.25 1.58 6.36
CA ILE A 258 -11.58 1.03 6.62
C ILE A 258 -11.46 -0.39 7.21
N ALA A 259 -10.53 -1.21 6.72
CA ALA A 259 -10.26 -2.54 7.25
C ALA A 259 -9.72 -2.53 8.68
N GLY A 260 -9.08 -1.45 9.11
CA GLY A 260 -8.61 -1.28 10.49
C GLY A 260 -9.72 -0.85 11.45
N LEU A 261 -10.74 -0.12 10.99
CA LEU A 261 -11.76 0.47 11.85
C LEU A 261 -12.67 -0.58 12.51
N PRO A 262 -13.20 -0.32 13.72
CA PRO A 262 -14.32 -1.08 14.27
C PRO A 262 -15.48 -1.18 13.26
N ALA A 263 -16.12 -2.34 13.18
CA ALA A 263 -17.19 -2.64 12.20
C ALA A 263 -18.22 -1.51 11.97
N PRO A 264 -18.81 -0.84 12.98
CA PRO A 264 -19.78 0.23 12.74
C PRO A 264 -19.14 1.47 12.09
N GLN A 265 -17.90 1.80 12.44
CA GLN A 265 -17.17 2.95 11.92
C GLN A 265 -16.61 2.67 10.52
N GLY A 266 -16.13 1.45 10.28
CA GLY A 266 -15.71 0.97 8.97
C GLY A 266 -16.85 1.00 7.96
N ALA A 267 -18.05 0.55 8.34
CA ALA A 267 -19.24 0.60 7.49
C ALA A 267 -19.62 2.04 7.13
N ALA A 268 -19.66 2.95 8.10
CA ALA A 268 -19.98 4.36 7.86
C ALA A 268 -18.95 5.06 6.95
N ALA A 269 -17.66 4.78 7.16
CA ALA A 269 -16.57 5.25 6.32
C ALA A 269 -16.71 4.76 4.87
N MET A 270 -17.05 3.48 4.71
CA MET A 270 -17.21 2.84 3.41
C MET A 270 -18.39 3.44 2.63
N SER A 271 -19.54 3.60 3.26
CA SER A 271 -20.69 4.26 2.62
C SER A 271 -20.34 5.68 2.18
N THR A 272 -19.75 6.48 3.06
CA THR A 272 -19.38 7.88 2.75
C THR A 272 -18.46 7.98 1.52
N ILE A 273 -17.53 7.04 1.37
CA ILE A 273 -16.53 7.06 0.28
C ILE A 273 -17.04 6.39 -1.00
N CYS A 274 -17.87 5.36 -0.89
CA CYS A 274 -18.38 4.62 -2.04
C CYS A 274 -19.57 5.30 -2.72
N MET A 275 -20.40 6.06 -1.99
CA MET A 275 -21.63 6.65 -2.56
C MET A 275 -21.38 7.62 -3.74
N PRO A 276 -20.45 8.60 -3.68
CA PRO A 276 -20.28 9.54 -4.80
C PRO A 276 -19.85 8.87 -6.12
N PRO A 277 -18.90 7.91 -6.14
CA PRO A 277 -18.61 7.12 -7.35
C PRO A 277 -19.80 6.28 -7.83
N VAL A 278 -20.57 5.67 -6.91
CA VAL A 278 -21.74 4.85 -7.23
C VAL A 278 -22.83 5.70 -7.88
N GLU A 279 -23.13 6.87 -7.33
CA GLU A 279 -24.07 7.84 -7.92
C GLU A 279 -23.60 8.31 -9.31
N GLY A 280 -22.30 8.60 -9.46
CA GLY A 280 -21.72 8.95 -10.76
C GLY A 280 -21.88 7.85 -11.81
N LEU A 281 -21.65 6.59 -11.42
CA LEU A 281 -21.82 5.42 -12.26
C LEU A 281 -23.29 5.16 -12.60
N HIS A 282 -24.19 5.28 -11.61
CA HIS A 282 -25.63 5.15 -11.83
C HIS A 282 -26.14 6.21 -12.81
N ASN A 283 -25.70 7.47 -12.70
CA ASN A 283 -26.07 8.51 -13.66
C ASN A 283 -25.57 8.23 -15.10
N ILE A 284 -24.48 7.47 -15.26
CA ILE A 284 -23.98 7.02 -16.57
C ILE A 284 -24.84 5.86 -17.09
N ALA A 285 -25.18 4.90 -16.23
CA ALA A 285 -26.05 3.77 -16.55
C ALA A 285 -27.50 4.21 -16.85
N ALA A 286 -28.02 5.21 -16.15
CA ALA A 286 -29.40 5.70 -16.25
C ALA A 286 -29.68 6.56 -17.48
N ARG A 287 -28.74 6.73 -18.43
CA ARG A 287 -28.92 7.57 -19.65
C ARG A 287 -30.03 7.10 -20.63
N LYS A 288 -30.91 6.17 -20.23
CA LYS A 288 -32.15 5.80 -20.95
C LYS A 288 -33.40 5.66 -20.09
N GLN A 289 -33.40 5.94 -18.78
CA GLN A 289 -34.62 5.86 -17.95
C GLN A 289 -34.78 7.09 -17.03
N ALA A 290 -36.04 7.39 -16.69
CA ALA A 290 -36.45 8.49 -15.82
C ALA A 290 -35.82 8.36 -14.41
N PRO A 291 -35.56 9.47 -13.70
CA PRO A 291 -34.87 9.43 -12.42
C PRO A 291 -35.71 8.64 -11.39
N PRO A 292 -35.16 7.62 -10.71
CA PRO A 292 -35.76 7.15 -9.49
C PRO A 292 -35.55 8.19 -8.39
N SER A 293 -36.51 8.26 -7.47
CA SER A 293 -36.45 9.04 -6.24
C SER A 293 -35.08 8.92 -5.58
N LYS A 294 -34.52 10.06 -5.15
CA LYS A 294 -33.25 10.16 -4.40
C LYS A 294 -33.01 8.91 -3.54
N LEU A 295 -31.79 8.39 -3.58
CA LEU A 295 -31.24 7.52 -2.53
C LEU A 295 -31.15 8.33 -1.22
N GLU A 296 -32.30 8.69 -0.66
CA GLU A 296 -32.43 9.18 0.70
C GLU A 296 -32.61 7.93 1.58
N GLY A 297 -31.53 7.53 2.25
CA GLY A 297 -31.54 6.44 3.21
C GLY A 297 -30.63 6.79 4.37
N ASP A 298 -31.24 6.95 5.55
CA ASP A 298 -30.61 7.23 6.83
C ASP A 298 -29.47 6.25 7.21
N LEU A 299 -28.63 6.70 8.15
CA LEU A 299 -27.46 6.02 8.72
C LEU A 299 -27.69 4.53 9.12
N LEU A 300 -26.90 3.63 8.50
CA LEU A 300 -26.50 2.23 8.85
C LEU A 300 -27.63 1.18 9.08
N PRO A 301 -27.55 -0.06 8.51
CA PRO A 301 -26.57 -1.09 8.90
C PRO A 301 -26.03 -1.98 7.75
N ASP A 302 -24.90 -2.64 8.03
CA ASP A 302 -24.23 -3.73 7.30
C ASP A 302 -23.55 -3.42 5.95
N CYS A 303 -22.23 -3.62 5.92
CA CYS A 303 -21.39 -3.70 4.71
C CYS A 303 -21.98 -4.58 3.59
N LEU A 304 -22.82 -5.54 3.95
CA LEU A 304 -23.56 -6.41 3.02
C LEU A 304 -24.63 -5.67 2.21
N LYS A 305 -25.32 -4.70 2.82
CA LYS A 305 -26.35 -3.91 2.14
C LYS A 305 -25.72 -3.00 1.08
N LEU A 306 -24.63 -2.33 1.44
CA LEU A 306 -23.82 -1.54 0.50
C LEU A 306 -23.30 -2.39 -0.65
N MET A 307 -22.84 -3.62 -0.38
CA MET A 307 -22.40 -4.55 -1.42
C MET A 307 -23.52 -4.85 -2.43
N GLY A 308 -24.74 -5.08 -1.94
CA GLY A 308 -25.92 -5.28 -2.79
C GLY A 308 -26.25 -4.07 -3.66
N GLU A 309 -26.24 -2.87 -3.08
CA GLU A 309 -26.49 -1.60 -3.80
C GLU A 309 -25.44 -1.34 -4.89
N ILE A 310 -24.15 -1.58 -4.59
CA ILE A 310 -23.06 -1.49 -5.56
C ILE A 310 -23.26 -2.51 -6.69
N TRP A 311 -23.66 -3.74 -6.35
CA TRP A 311 -23.89 -4.80 -7.33
C TRP A 311 -25.00 -4.44 -8.31
N THR A 312 -26.12 -3.87 -7.85
CA THR A 312 -27.21 -3.42 -8.73
C THR A 312 -26.73 -2.43 -9.78
N VAL A 313 -25.89 -1.46 -9.41
CA VAL A 313 -25.33 -0.49 -10.36
C VAL A 313 -24.34 -1.15 -11.34
N ILE A 314 -23.54 -2.12 -10.87
CA ILE A 314 -22.63 -2.88 -11.74
C ILE A 314 -23.43 -3.71 -12.77
N SER A 315 -24.51 -4.34 -12.33
CA SER A 315 -25.41 -5.16 -13.15
C SER A 315 -26.00 -4.34 -14.30
N GLU A 316 -26.55 -3.16 -14.01
CA GLU A 316 -27.08 -2.24 -15.03
C GLU A 316 -26.02 -1.83 -16.07
N ILE A 317 -24.76 -1.63 -15.63
CA ILE A 317 -23.66 -1.28 -16.53
C ILE A 317 -23.26 -2.46 -17.40
N LEU A 318 -23.20 -3.68 -16.84
CA LEU A 318 -22.89 -4.89 -17.59
C LEU A 318 -23.97 -5.18 -18.64
N GLU A 319 -25.24 -4.98 -18.32
CA GLU A 319 -26.34 -5.14 -19.26
C GLU A 319 -26.20 -4.19 -20.47
N GLN A 320 -25.84 -2.93 -20.23
CA GLN A 320 -25.77 -1.93 -21.30
C GLN A 320 -24.45 -1.91 -22.06
N TYR A 321 -23.34 -2.21 -21.39
CA TYR A 321 -21.99 -2.00 -21.91
C TYR A 321 -21.09 -3.24 -21.81
N GLY A 322 -21.64 -4.40 -21.48
CA GLY A 322 -20.91 -5.65 -21.25
C GLY A 322 -20.15 -6.20 -22.46
N SER A 323 -20.44 -5.70 -23.67
CA SER A 323 -19.68 -6.01 -24.89
C SER A 323 -18.35 -5.25 -25.02
N SER A 324 -18.10 -4.24 -24.19
CA SER A 324 -16.87 -3.45 -24.23
C SER A 324 -15.76 -4.12 -23.43
N ILE A 325 -14.80 -4.76 -24.12
CA ILE A 325 -13.65 -5.45 -23.50
C ILE A 325 -12.97 -4.62 -22.40
N LYS A 326 -12.69 -3.34 -22.68
CA LYS A 326 -12.01 -2.45 -21.72
C LYS A 326 -12.81 -2.21 -20.44
N LEU A 327 -14.14 -2.15 -20.55
CA LEU A 327 -15.01 -1.93 -19.41
C LEU A 327 -15.23 -3.23 -18.63
N SER A 328 -15.49 -4.33 -19.35
CA SER A 328 -15.63 -5.68 -18.78
C SER A 328 -14.40 -6.08 -17.97
N ASP A 329 -13.19 -5.78 -18.45
CA ASP A 329 -11.94 -5.99 -17.70
C ASP A 329 -11.91 -5.21 -16.37
N ARG A 330 -12.37 -3.96 -16.38
CA ARG A 330 -12.37 -3.08 -15.19
C ARG A 330 -13.41 -3.53 -14.17
N ILE A 331 -14.60 -3.91 -14.63
CA ILE A 331 -15.69 -4.41 -13.78
C ILE A 331 -15.30 -5.76 -13.19
N CYS A 332 -14.77 -6.70 -13.99
CA CYS A 332 -14.27 -7.98 -13.49
C CYS A 332 -13.17 -7.78 -12.44
N ALA A 333 -12.25 -6.85 -12.66
CA ALA A 333 -11.22 -6.51 -11.67
C ALA A 333 -11.81 -5.90 -10.38
N LEU A 334 -12.89 -5.14 -10.48
CA LEU A 334 -13.63 -4.61 -9.33
C LEU A 334 -14.30 -5.73 -8.53
N ILE A 335 -15.01 -6.64 -9.20
CA ILE A 335 -15.63 -7.82 -8.59
C ILE A 335 -14.58 -8.63 -7.82
N ARG A 336 -13.41 -8.90 -8.42
CA ARG A 336 -12.33 -9.64 -7.74
C ARG A 336 -11.88 -8.96 -6.44
N ARG A 337 -11.74 -7.63 -6.45
CA ARG A 337 -11.35 -6.88 -5.24
C ARG A 337 -12.45 -6.95 -4.19
N GLY A 338 -13.72 -6.86 -4.58
CA GLY A 338 -14.86 -7.08 -3.69
C GLY A 338 -14.82 -8.44 -3.02
N LEU A 339 -14.61 -9.52 -3.80
CA LEU A 339 -14.49 -10.89 -3.27
C LEU A 339 -13.36 -11.02 -2.25
N THR A 340 -12.19 -10.44 -2.52
CA THR A 340 -11.05 -10.47 -1.58
C THR A 340 -11.34 -9.67 -0.30
N PHE A 341 -12.05 -8.55 -0.42
CA PHE A 341 -12.32 -7.66 0.70
C PHE A 341 -13.41 -8.19 1.64
N TYR A 342 -14.52 -8.68 1.07
CA TYR A 342 -15.68 -9.14 1.85
C TYR A 342 -15.65 -10.65 2.17
N GLY A 343 -14.84 -11.44 1.47
CA GLY A 343 -14.71 -12.87 1.73
C GLY A 343 -16.04 -13.64 1.62
N GLU A 344 -16.34 -14.49 2.60
CA GLU A 344 -17.58 -15.28 2.65
C GLU A 344 -18.85 -14.43 2.69
N ALA A 345 -18.75 -13.16 3.11
CA ALA A 345 -19.90 -12.27 3.14
C ALA A 345 -20.50 -12.05 1.74
N CYS A 346 -19.75 -12.28 0.66
CA CYS A 346 -20.24 -12.19 -0.72
C CYS A 346 -21.17 -13.32 -1.15
N LEU A 347 -21.22 -14.45 -0.43
CA LEU A 347 -21.91 -15.67 -0.87
C LEU A 347 -23.35 -15.46 -1.35
N PRO A 348 -24.20 -14.63 -0.70
CA PRO A 348 -25.57 -14.39 -1.15
C PRO A 348 -25.66 -13.77 -2.55
N LEU A 349 -24.63 -13.04 -3.01
CA LEU A 349 -24.62 -12.38 -4.32
C LEU A 349 -23.96 -13.22 -5.42
N ILE A 350 -23.14 -14.21 -5.07
CA ILE A 350 -22.32 -14.94 -6.05
C ILE A 350 -23.14 -15.57 -7.17
N GLY A 351 -24.33 -16.12 -6.86
CA GLY A 351 -25.20 -16.70 -7.89
C GLY A 351 -25.59 -15.68 -8.97
N SER A 352 -25.99 -14.47 -8.57
CA SER A 352 -26.31 -13.38 -9.50
C SER A 352 -25.08 -12.90 -10.28
N VAL A 353 -23.92 -12.82 -9.60
CA VAL A 353 -22.66 -12.46 -10.26
C VAL A 353 -22.29 -13.47 -11.35
N LEU A 354 -22.35 -14.78 -11.04
CA LEU A 354 -22.03 -15.85 -11.97
C LEU A 354 -22.97 -15.88 -13.18
N GLU A 355 -24.25 -15.62 -12.98
CA GLU A 355 -25.23 -15.54 -14.06
C GLU A 355 -24.89 -14.40 -15.03
N GLU A 356 -24.65 -13.18 -14.52
CA GLU A 356 -24.39 -12.01 -15.36
C GLU A 356 -23.04 -12.07 -16.09
N VAL A 357 -21.96 -12.53 -15.44
CA VAL A 357 -20.67 -12.69 -16.13
C VAL A 357 -20.75 -13.78 -17.19
N THR A 358 -21.57 -14.82 -16.96
CA THR A 358 -21.81 -15.89 -17.94
C THR A 358 -22.58 -15.37 -19.14
N ALA A 359 -23.70 -14.68 -18.92
CA ALA A 359 -24.46 -14.03 -19.99
C ALA A 359 -23.60 -13.00 -20.75
N GLY A 360 -22.78 -12.23 -20.02
CA GLY A 360 -21.84 -11.29 -20.61
C GLY A 360 -20.80 -11.96 -21.51
N PHE A 361 -20.28 -13.13 -21.11
CA PHE A 361 -19.38 -13.92 -21.96
C PHE A 361 -20.09 -14.46 -23.20
N GLU A 362 -21.30 -15.02 -23.05
CA GLU A 362 -22.10 -15.52 -24.17
C GLU A 362 -22.33 -14.44 -25.24
N ALA A 363 -22.70 -13.24 -24.79
CA ALA A 363 -23.00 -12.12 -25.67
C ALA A 363 -21.76 -11.48 -26.33
N SER A 364 -20.61 -11.47 -25.65
CA SER A 364 -19.46 -10.65 -26.08
C SER A 364 -18.19 -11.43 -26.43
N GLY A 365 -18.02 -12.63 -25.89
CA GLY A 365 -16.75 -13.38 -25.95
C GLY A 365 -15.59 -12.75 -25.18
N CYS A 366 -15.82 -11.76 -24.30
CA CYS A 366 -14.75 -11.12 -23.54
C CYS A 366 -14.12 -12.09 -22.51
N SER A 367 -12.83 -12.37 -22.64
CA SER A 367 -12.11 -13.32 -21.78
C SER A 367 -12.05 -12.91 -20.30
N SER A 368 -12.28 -11.63 -19.96
CA SER A 368 -12.38 -11.16 -18.58
C SER A 368 -13.46 -11.87 -17.78
N TYR A 369 -14.57 -12.25 -18.42
CA TYR A 369 -15.66 -12.99 -17.78
C TYR A 369 -15.26 -14.42 -17.39
N LEU A 370 -14.48 -15.10 -18.24
CA LEU A 370 -13.88 -16.40 -17.90
C LEU A 370 -12.89 -16.25 -16.73
N TRP A 371 -12.06 -15.21 -16.79
CA TRP A 371 -11.07 -14.94 -15.74
C TRP A 371 -11.73 -14.69 -14.39
N ILE A 372 -12.78 -13.86 -14.32
CA ILE A 372 -13.45 -13.60 -13.04
C ILE A 372 -14.20 -14.82 -12.51
N THR A 373 -14.81 -15.62 -13.39
CA THR A 373 -15.44 -16.90 -13.02
C THR A 373 -14.43 -17.83 -12.34
N SER A 374 -13.23 -17.97 -12.92
CA SER A 374 -12.14 -18.73 -12.30
C SER A 374 -11.72 -18.15 -10.93
N LYS A 375 -11.71 -16.82 -10.76
CA LYS A 375 -11.37 -16.18 -9.47
C LYS A 375 -12.46 -16.37 -8.41
N ILE A 376 -13.72 -16.45 -8.79
CA ILE A 376 -14.82 -16.80 -7.87
C ILE A 376 -14.62 -18.22 -7.36
N VAL A 377 -14.37 -19.19 -8.24
CA VAL A 377 -14.13 -20.59 -7.84
C VAL A 377 -12.91 -20.70 -6.92
N ALA A 378 -11.80 -20.04 -7.28
CA ALA A 378 -10.58 -20.06 -6.48
C ALA A 378 -10.71 -19.37 -5.11
N ALA A 379 -11.68 -18.45 -4.93
CA ALA A 379 -11.92 -17.79 -3.65
C ALA A 379 -12.60 -18.71 -2.63
N PHE A 380 -13.25 -19.79 -3.07
CA PHE A 380 -14.02 -20.70 -2.20
C PHE A 380 -13.74 -22.18 -2.52
N PRO A 381 -12.48 -22.66 -2.39
CA PRO A 381 -12.06 -23.98 -2.89
C PRO A 381 -12.66 -25.18 -2.14
N GLU A 382 -12.94 -25.03 -0.84
CA GLU A 382 -13.46 -26.11 0.02
C GLU A 382 -14.98 -26.07 0.17
N ARG A 383 -15.66 -25.19 -0.57
CA ARG A 383 -17.10 -24.96 -0.42
C ARG A 383 -17.91 -26.10 -1.04
N THR A 384 -18.78 -26.71 -0.24
CA THR A 384 -19.65 -27.83 -0.64
C THR A 384 -21.13 -27.46 -0.74
N ASP A 385 -21.45 -26.17 -0.66
CA ASP A 385 -22.82 -25.66 -0.74
C ASP A 385 -23.46 -26.01 -2.11
N PRO A 386 -24.61 -26.71 -2.13
CA PRO A 386 -25.21 -27.17 -3.38
C PRO A 386 -25.60 -26.05 -4.34
N ASN A 387 -26.03 -24.89 -3.83
CA ASN A 387 -26.44 -23.77 -4.66
C ASN A 387 -25.23 -23.11 -5.33
N PHE A 388 -24.14 -22.95 -4.57
CA PHE A 388 -22.88 -22.45 -5.11
C PHE A 388 -22.31 -23.40 -6.17
N LEU A 389 -22.25 -24.70 -5.88
CA LEU A 389 -21.73 -25.71 -6.81
C LEU A 389 -22.57 -25.77 -8.10
N SER A 390 -23.89 -25.71 -7.98
CA SER A 390 -24.80 -25.69 -9.13
C SER A 390 -24.60 -24.44 -9.99
N ALA A 391 -24.46 -23.26 -9.38
CA ALA A 391 -24.20 -22.01 -10.11
C ALA A 391 -22.85 -22.04 -10.84
N VAL A 392 -21.80 -22.57 -10.20
CA VAL A 392 -20.47 -22.72 -10.83
C VAL A 392 -20.52 -23.72 -11.99
N GLN A 393 -21.20 -24.85 -11.82
CA GLN A 393 -21.36 -25.84 -12.88
C GLN A 393 -22.09 -25.25 -14.09
N LEU A 394 -23.21 -24.56 -13.85
CA LEU A 394 -23.99 -23.93 -14.91
C LEU A 394 -23.17 -22.88 -15.67
N ALA A 395 -22.40 -22.05 -14.94
CA ALA A 395 -21.50 -21.07 -15.54
C ALA A 395 -20.43 -21.75 -16.40
N PHE A 396 -19.80 -22.81 -15.91
CA PHE A 396 -18.77 -23.55 -16.64
C PHE A 396 -19.31 -24.16 -17.94
N GLU A 397 -20.48 -24.81 -17.89
CA GLU A 397 -21.11 -25.44 -19.06
C GLU A 397 -21.44 -24.39 -20.13
N ARG A 398 -22.12 -23.30 -19.75
CA ARG A 398 -22.49 -22.21 -20.65
C ARG A 398 -21.29 -21.51 -21.27
N GLN A 399 -20.30 -21.17 -20.46
CA GLN A 399 -19.08 -20.51 -20.94
C GLN A 399 -18.29 -21.42 -21.88
N SER A 400 -18.10 -22.70 -21.53
CA SER A 400 -17.39 -23.66 -22.39
C SER A 400 -18.10 -23.85 -23.74
N ASN A 401 -19.44 -23.92 -23.73
CA ASN A 401 -20.23 -24.04 -24.94
C ASN A 401 -20.05 -22.84 -25.89
N ARG A 402 -19.83 -21.62 -25.37
CA ARG A 402 -19.59 -20.43 -26.21
C ARG A 402 -18.18 -20.38 -26.80
N VAL A 403 -17.18 -21.00 -26.17
CA VAL A 403 -15.79 -20.98 -26.67
C VAL A 403 -15.68 -21.63 -28.06
N PHE A 404 -16.39 -22.73 -28.31
CA PHE A 404 -16.30 -23.43 -29.60
C PHE A 404 -16.80 -22.57 -30.78
N PRO A 405 -17.99 -21.95 -30.74
CA PRO A 405 -18.40 -21.01 -31.79
C PRO A 405 -17.48 -19.79 -31.91
N LEU A 406 -16.92 -19.26 -30.82
CA LEU A 406 -15.98 -18.12 -30.88
C LEU A 406 -14.69 -18.44 -31.66
N LEU A 407 -14.17 -19.66 -31.50
CA LEU A 407 -12.98 -20.11 -32.25
C LEU A 407 -13.27 -20.23 -33.75
N ASN A 408 -14.46 -20.72 -34.09
CA ASN A 408 -14.91 -20.85 -35.48
C ASN A 408 -15.22 -19.50 -36.14
N GLU A 409 -15.85 -18.56 -35.42
CA GLU A 409 -16.19 -17.20 -35.90
C GLU A 409 -14.94 -16.38 -36.26
N ASN A 410 -13.80 -16.61 -35.59
CA ASN A 410 -12.58 -15.84 -35.77
C ASN A 410 -11.56 -16.48 -36.74
N ASN A 411 -11.94 -17.51 -37.51
CA ASN A 411 -11.05 -18.24 -38.42
C ASN A 411 -9.75 -18.70 -37.74
N VAL A 412 -9.80 -19.02 -36.44
CA VAL A 412 -8.65 -19.60 -35.73
C VAL A 412 -8.63 -21.09 -36.06
N SER A 413 -8.09 -21.40 -37.24
CA SER A 413 -7.85 -22.76 -37.71
C SER A 413 -6.66 -23.38 -36.98
N LEU A 414 -6.73 -23.55 -35.65
CA LEU A 414 -5.71 -24.28 -34.89
C LEU A 414 -6.35 -25.20 -33.83
N LEU A 415 -6.33 -26.49 -34.19
CA LEU A 415 -6.13 -27.66 -33.32
C LEU A 415 -7.25 -28.00 -32.33
N ILE A 416 -8.36 -28.53 -32.84
CA ILE A 416 -9.14 -29.55 -32.09
C ILE A 416 -8.66 -30.93 -32.55
N VAL A 417 -7.54 -31.35 -31.97
CA VAL A 417 -7.30 -32.76 -31.66
C VAL A 417 -6.83 -32.75 -30.21
N PHE A 418 -7.70 -33.08 -29.27
CA PHE A 418 -7.52 -34.19 -28.33
C PHE A 418 -8.78 -34.36 -27.48
N PHE A 419 -9.16 -35.63 -27.33
CA PHE A 419 -10.21 -36.18 -26.47
C PHE A 419 -9.91 -35.97 -24.98
#